data_AF-A0A954EHC9-F1
#
_entry.id   AF-A0A954EHC9-F1
#
_cell.length_a   1.000
_cell.length_b   1.000
_cell.length_c   1.000
_cell.angle_alpha   90.00
_cell.angle_beta   90.00
_cell.angle_gamma   90.00
#
_symmetry.space_group_name_H-M   'P 1'
#
loop_
_entity.id
_entity.type
_entity.pdbx_description
1 polymer ?
#
loop_
_entity_poly.entity_id
_entity_poly.type
_entity_poly.pdbx_seq_one_letter_code
_entity_poly.pdbx_strand_id
1 'polypeptide(L)' 'GGTLLGTFYDENLIDEVHLFLAPKLIGGIEAPSPLAGQGRDRVPDAGQLEQMSVKQLGSDLYVHGYFRADQNGTST' A
#
# COMPACT_ATOMS: atom_id res chain seq x y z
N GLY A 1 4.69 -10.43 -5.93
CA GLY A 1 5.82 -9.72 -5.28
C GLY A 1 5.64 -8.22 -5.47
N GLY A 2 6.53 -7.41 -4.89
CA GLY A 2 6.36 -5.94 -4.83
C GLY A 2 6.12 -5.25 -6.17
N THR A 3 6.76 -5.70 -7.26
CA THR A 3 6.58 -5.12 -8.61
C THR A 3 5.16 -5.31 -9.15
N LEU A 4 4.57 -6.50 -9.03
CA LEU A 4 3.22 -6.77 -9.52
C LEU A 4 2.16 -5.97 -8.73
N LEU A 5 2.30 -5.94 -7.41
CA LEU A 5 1.41 -5.14 -6.55
C LEU A 5 1.58 -3.65 -6.84
N GLY A 6 2.81 -3.23 -7.11
CA GLY A 6 3.17 -1.92 -7.62
C GLY A 6 2.44 -1.51 -8.88
N THR A 7 2.46 -2.37 -9.91
CA THR A 7 1.75 -2.11 -11.16
C THR A 7 0.24 -1.95 -10.94
N PHE A 8 -0.37 -2.73 -10.06
CA PHE A 8 -1.80 -2.56 -9.72
C PHE A 8 -2.07 -1.23 -9.00
N TYR A 9 -1.14 -0.79 -8.14
CA TYR A 9 -1.23 0.50 -7.48
C TYR A 9 -1.07 1.66 -8.48
N ASP A 10 -0.09 1.57 -9.38
CA ASP A 10 0.19 2.56 -10.42
C ASP A 10 -1.02 2.73 -11.38
N GLU A 11 -1.70 1.62 -11.72
CA GLU A 11 -2.86 1.57 -12.62
C GLU A 11 -4.22 1.76 -11.92
N ASN A 12 -4.25 2.04 -10.61
CA ASN A 12 -5.48 2.17 -9.80
C ASN A 12 -6.41 0.94 -9.85
N LEU A 13 -5.84 -0.27 -9.84
CA LEU A 13 -6.56 -1.55 -9.93
C LEU A 13 -6.79 -2.23 -8.57
N ILE A 14 -6.55 -1.52 -7.46
CA ILE A 14 -6.68 -2.06 -6.10
C ILE A 14 -8.02 -1.63 -5.52
N ASP A 15 -8.85 -2.59 -5.12
CA ASP A 15 -10.10 -2.34 -4.40
C ASP A 15 -9.92 -2.48 -2.88
N GLU A 16 -9.18 -3.48 -2.43
CA GLU A 16 -8.96 -3.80 -1.01
C GLU A 16 -7.50 -4.19 -0.76
N VAL A 17 -6.97 -3.78 0.40
CA VAL A 17 -5.58 -4.05 0.80
C VAL A 17 -5.57 -4.92 2.07
N HIS A 18 -4.71 -5.94 2.06
CA HIS A 18 -4.42 -6.79 3.21
C HIS A 18 -2.91 -6.76 3.51
N LEU A 19 -2.53 -6.27 4.69
CA LEU A 19 -1.15 -6.15 5.14
C LEU A 19 -0.90 -7.04 6.36
N PHE A 20 0.20 -7.79 6.33
CA PHE A 20 0.68 -8.59 7.46
C PHE A 20 2.06 -8.06 7.88
N LEU A 21 2.13 -7.49 9.09
CA LEU A 21 3.29 -6.77 9.59
C LEU A 21 3.88 -7.52 10.79
N ALA A 22 5.08 -8.06 10.63
CA ALA A 22 5.84 -8.65 11.73
C ALA A 22 6.63 -7.57 12.49
N PRO A 23 6.87 -7.73 13.81
CA PRO A 23 7.69 -6.82 14.60
C PRO A 23 9.19 -7.06 14.36
N LYS A 24 9.62 -7.00 13.09
CA LYS A 24 10.99 -7.29 12.64
C LYS A 24 11.47 -6.17 11.72
N LEU A 25 12.71 -5.73 11.93
CA LEU A 25 13.35 -4.67 11.16
C LEU A 25 14.51 -5.29 10.36
N ILE A 26 14.41 -5.25 9.03
CA ILE A 26 15.42 -5.86 8.15
C ILE A 26 16.25 -4.80 7.39
N GLY A 27 15.64 -3.70 6.93
CA GLY A 27 16.33 -2.62 6.21
C GLY A 27 17.05 -3.05 4.92
N GLY A 28 17.72 -2.10 4.27
CA GLY A 28 18.53 -2.32 3.07
C GLY A 28 18.03 -1.54 1.84
N ILE A 29 18.95 -0.97 1.07
CA ILE A 29 18.64 -0.22 -0.16
C ILE A 29 18.00 -1.15 -1.21
N GLU A 30 18.51 -2.38 -1.30
CA GLU A 30 18.03 -3.40 -2.23
C GLU A 30 16.94 -4.31 -1.60
N ALA A 31 16.47 -4.00 -0.40
CA ALA A 31 15.43 -4.80 0.24
C ALA A 31 14.12 -4.67 -0.54
N PRO A 32 13.37 -5.76 -0.73
CA PRO A 32 12.12 -5.72 -1.49
C PRO A 32 11.09 -4.83 -0.79
N SER A 33 10.56 -3.85 -1.52
CA SER A 33 9.43 -3.04 -1.07
C SER A 33 8.11 -3.81 -1.16
N PRO A 34 7.15 -3.64 -0.23
CA PRO A 34 5.80 -4.19 -0.35
C PRO A 34 5.05 -3.65 -1.59
N LEU A 35 5.30 -2.40 -1.95
CA LEU A 35 4.86 -1.77 -3.19
C LEU A 35 6.10 -1.21 -3.91
N ALA A 36 6.53 -1.90 -4.97
CA ALA A 36 7.53 -1.36 -5.90
C ALA A 36 6.81 -0.63 -7.06
N GLY A 37 7.50 -0.23 -8.12
CA GLY A 37 6.87 0.45 -9.26
C GLY A 37 7.15 1.95 -9.28
N GLN A 38 6.30 2.71 -9.98
CA GLN A 38 6.46 4.16 -10.14
C GLN A 38 6.07 4.90 -8.87
N GLY A 39 4.97 4.48 -8.22
CA GLY A 39 4.49 5.13 -7.01
C GLY A 39 3.87 6.50 -7.29
N ARG A 40 3.86 7.36 -6.26
CA ARG A 40 3.32 8.73 -6.32
C ARG A 40 4.37 9.70 -5.80
N ASP A 41 4.53 10.83 -6.47
CA ASP A 41 5.58 11.81 -6.14
C ASP A 41 5.23 12.68 -4.93
N ARG A 42 3.94 12.82 -4.62
CA ARG A 42 3.46 13.71 -3.56
C ARG A 42 2.49 12.98 -2.65
N VAL A 43 2.54 13.31 -1.36
CA VAL A 43 1.63 12.75 -0.34
C VAL A 43 0.14 12.98 -0.67
N PRO A 44 -0.29 14.14 -1.19
CA PRO A 44 -1.69 14.32 -1.60
C PRO A 44 -2.13 13.33 -2.68
N ASP A 45 -1.21 12.91 -3.57
CA ASP A 45 -1.51 12.00 -4.67
C ASP A 45 -1.47 10.52 -4.22
N ALA A 46 -1.12 10.26 -2.95
CA ALA A 46 -1.05 8.92 -2.39
C ALA A 46 -2.45 8.38 -2.08
N GLY A 47 -2.67 7.10 -2.39
CA GLY A 47 -3.91 6.42 -2.01
C GLY A 47 -4.03 6.23 -0.50
N GLN A 48 -5.27 6.21 -0.01
CA GLN A 48 -5.58 6.03 1.41
C GLN A 48 -6.45 4.78 1.63
N LEU A 49 -6.24 4.09 2.75
CA LEU A 49 -7.16 3.05 3.19
C LEU A 49 -8.34 3.66 3.94
N GLU A 50 -9.54 3.28 3.52
CA GLU A 50 -10.80 3.58 4.18
C GLU A 50 -11.35 2.36 4.91
N GLN A 51 -12.22 2.61 5.90
CA GLN A 51 -12.83 1.56 6.72
C GLN A 51 -11.79 0.57 7.28
N MET A 52 -10.63 1.11 7.65
CA MET A 52 -9.49 0.32 8.09
C MET A 52 -9.77 -0.41 9.40
N SER A 53 -9.36 -1.67 9.47
CA SER A 53 -9.37 -2.52 10.64
C SER A 53 -7.97 -3.06 10.92
N VAL A 54 -7.64 -3.17 12.20
CA VAL A 54 -6.35 -3.69 12.68
C VAL A 54 -6.61 -4.81 13.69
N LYS A 55 -5.98 -5.97 13.46
CA LYS A 55 -6.08 -7.15 14.31
C LYS A 55 -4.69 -7.68 14.64
N GLN A 56 -4.45 -7.97 15.91
CA GLN A 56 -3.23 -8.68 16.32
C GLN A 56 -3.36 -10.19 16.01
N LEU A 57 -2.36 -10.75 15.34
CA LEU A 57 -2.23 -12.17 15.01
C LEU A 57 -0.93 -12.71 15.63
N GLY A 58 -1.00 -13.16 16.89
CA GLY A 58 0.20 -13.53 17.64
C GLY A 58 1.10 -12.30 17.87
N SER A 59 2.33 -12.35 17.37
CA SER A 59 3.26 -11.21 17.40
C SER A 59 3.01 -10.19 16.30
N ASP A 60 2.26 -10.56 15.26
CA ASP A 60 2.13 -9.79 14.04
C ASP A 60 0.85 -8.95 14.05
N LEU A 61 0.78 -7.95 13.18
CA LEU A 61 -0.42 -7.15 12.93
C LEU A 61 -0.97 -7.47 11.56
N TYR A 62 -2.28 -7.70 11.49
CA TYR A 62 -3.05 -7.72 10.26
C TYR A 62 -3.81 -6.41 10.14
N VAL A 63 -3.56 -5.67 9.06
CA VAL A 63 -4.27 -4.44 8.71
C VAL A 63 -5.01 -4.68 7.41
N HIS A 64 -6.28 -4.30 7.33
CA HIS A 64 -7.02 -4.33 6.07
C HIS A 64 -8.01 -3.18 5.95
N GLY A 65 -8.41 -2.87 4.72
CA GLY A 65 -9.36 -1.81 4.40
C GLY A 65 -9.50 -1.61 2.89
N TYR A 66 -10.49 -0.84 2.49
CA TYR A 66 -10.75 -0.53 1.09
C TYR A 66 -9.82 0.58 0.61
N PHE A 67 -9.32 0.46 -0.60
CA PHE A 67 -8.41 1.42 -1.18
C PHE A 67 -9.18 2.56 -1.86
N ARG A 68 -8.81 3.79 -1.55
CA ARG A 68 -9.28 4.99 -2.24
C ARG A 68 -8.11 5.71 -2.89
N ALA A 69 -8.09 5.71 -4.23
CA ALA A 69 -7.19 6.57 -4.99
C ALA A 69 -7.59 8.05 -4.85
N ASP A 70 -6.62 8.96 -4.84
CA ASP A 70 -6.92 10.39 -4.93
C ASP A 70 -7.37 10.76 -6.36
N GLN A 71 -8.41 11.59 -6.46
CA GLN A 71 -9.10 11.94 -7.72
C GLN A 71 -8.63 13.30 -8.28
N ASN A 72 -7.61 13.95 -7.71
CA ASN A 72 -7.20 15.31 -8.08
C ASN A 72 -6.46 15.43 -9.44
N GLY A 73 -6.48 14.40 -10.29
CA GLY A 73 -5.77 14.36 -11.57
C GLY A 73 -6.57 14.71 -12.83
N THR A 74 -7.89 14.91 -12.77
CA THR A 74 -8.72 15.16 -13.98
C THR A 74 -9.33 16.57 -14.03
N SER A 75 -8.53 17.58 -13.70
CA SER A 75 -8.84 18.97 -14.07
C SER A 75 -7.74 19.51 -14.98
N THR A 76 -7.77 19.11 -16.26
CA THR A 76 -7.45 19.95 -17.42
C THR A 76 -8.05 19.30 -18.66
#